data_AF-A0A7Y2ZJJ4-F1
#
_entry.id   AF-A0A7Y2ZJJ4-F1
#
_cell.length_a   1.000
_cell.length_b   1.000
_cell.length_c   1.000
_cell.angle_alpha   90.00
_cell.angle_beta   90.00
_cell.angle_gamma   90.00
#
_symmetry.space_group_name_H-M   'P 1'
#
loop_
_entity.id
_entity.type
_entity.pdbx_description
1 polymer ?
#
loop_
_entity_poly.entity_id
_entity_poly.type
_entity_poly.pdbx_seq_one_letter_code
_entity_poly.pdbx_strand_id
1 'polypeptide(L)' 'DTPTSWQGKRVGPEAPPDATPDRWWVFDPDGRWLGEVVTPPGLRLEVIVDDALWGVHRDAFGVETIRRHRLVR' A
#
# COMPACT_ATOMS: atom_id res chain seq x y z
N ASP A 1 7.74 -20.69 5.93
CA ASP A 1 6.65 -20.12 5.12
C ASP A 1 5.42 -19.88 5.97
N THR A 2 5.36 -18.72 6.63
CA THR A 2 4.19 -18.30 7.41
C THR A 2 3.57 -17.12 6.66
N PRO A 3 2.28 -17.18 6.27
CA PRO A 3 1.65 -16.06 5.59
C PRO A 3 1.46 -14.90 6.59
N THR A 4 2.09 -13.77 6.31
CA THR A 4 1.86 -12.50 7.01
C THR A 4 0.37 -12.15 6.96
N SER A 5 -0.26 -12.03 8.13
CA SER A 5 -1.65 -11.61 8.26
C SER A 5 -1.76 -10.12 7.95
N TRP A 6 -2.41 -9.77 6.84
CA TRP A 6 -2.64 -8.39 6.43
C TRP A 6 -3.98 -7.88 7.00
N GLN A 7 -3.94 -6.94 7.96
CA GLN A 7 -5.12 -6.14 8.30
C GLN A 7 -5.13 -4.86 7.46
N GLY A 8 -5.85 -4.89 6.33
CA GLY A 8 -6.07 -3.74 5.47
C GLY A 8 -7.57 -3.47 5.29
N LYS A 9 -7.97 -2.20 5.43
CA LYS A 9 -9.34 -1.73 5.13
C LYS A 9 -9.64 -2.04 3.65
N ARG A 10 -10.70 -2.81 3.37
CA ARG A 10 -11.24 -2.94 2.00
C ARG A 10 -11.76 -1.57 1.56
N VAL A 11 -10.99 -0.85 0.76
CA VAL A 11 -11.49 0.34 0.05
C VAL A 11 -12.11 -0.14 -1.26
N GLY A 12 -13.37 0.26 -1.49
CA GLY A 12 -14.11 -0.02 -2.72
C GLY A 12 -13.43 0.58 -3.97
N PRO A 13 -13.99 0.35 -5.17
CA PRO A 13 -13.36 0.82 -6.39
C PRO A 13 -13.39 2.34 -6.44
N GLU A 14 -12.20 2.91 -6.62
CA GLU A 14 -11.90 4.34 -6.86
C GLU A 14 -12.02 5.25 -5.62
N ALA A 15 -10.86 5.79 -5.21
CA ALA A 15 -10.81 6.91 -4.29
C ALA A 15 -11.11 8.20 -5.08
N PRO A 16 -11.89 9.15 -4.54
CA PRO A 16 -12.18 10.41 -5.23
C PRO A 16 -10.89 11.18 -5.57
N PRO A 17 -10.91 12.07 -6.59
CA PRO A 17 -9.72 12.80 -7.03
C PRO A 17 -9.06 13.65 -5.94
N ASP A 18 -9.84 14.07 -4.94
CA ASP A 18 -9.37 14.85 -3.78
C ASP A 18 -9.09 13.98 -2.55
N ALA A 19 -9.06 12.65 -2.71
CA ALA A 19 -8.74 11.77 -1.60
C ALA A 19 -7.32 12.07 -1.09
N THR A 20 -7.20 12.09 0.23
CA THR A 20 -5.93 12.32 0.88
C THR A 20 -5.03 11.09 0.74
N PRO A 21 -3.71 11.26 0.55
CA PRO A 21 -2.78 10.14 0.58
C PRO A 21 -2.92 9.34 1.87
N ASP A 22 -2.95 8.01 1.77
CA ASP A 22 -2.97 7.14 2.94
C ASP A 22 -1.55 6.99 3.49
N ARG A 23 -1.37 7.18 4.79
CA ARG A 23 -0.12 6.91 5.50
C ARG A 23 -0.22 5.59 6.22
N TRP A 24 0.73 4.70 5.96
CA TRP A 24 0.80 3.36 6.52
C TRP A 24 2.03 3.22 7.40
N TRP A 25 1.88 2.56 8.55
CA TRP A 25 3.00 2.04 9.32
C TRP A 25 3.24 0.59 8.94
N VAL A 26 4.50 0.24 8.71
CA VAL A 26 4.91 -1.09 8.29
C VAL A 26 5.62 -1.77 9.44
N PHE A 27 5.23 -3.00 9.73
CA PHE A 27 5.81 -3.84 10.76
C PHE A 27 6.25 -5.17 10.15
N ASP A 28 7.32 -5.76 10.68
CA ASP A 28 7.66 -7.15 10.38
C ASP A 28 6.73 -8.13 11.13
N PRO A 29 6.77 -9.44 10.84
CA PRO A 29 5.93 -10.43 11.51
C PRO A 29 6.15 -10.53 13.02
N ASP A 30 7.30 -10.12 13.53
CA ASP A 30 7.62 -10.08 14.96
C ASP A 30 7.11 -8.79 15.64
N GLY A 31 6.48 -7.89 14.87
CA GLY A 31 5.91 -6.62 15.34
C GLY A 31 6.92 -5.48 15.38
N ARG A 32 8.12 -5.63 14.82
CA ARG A 32 9.11 -4.57 14.74
C ARG A 32 8.70 -3.54 13.69
N TRP A 33 8.70 -2.26 14.06
CA TRP A 33 8.46 -1.19 13.11
C TRP A 33 9.60 -1.08 12.08
N LEU A 34 9.23 -1.07 10.80
CA LEU A 34 10.16 -1.01 9.66
C LEU A 34 10.20 0.38 9.00
N GLY A 35 9.14 1.17 9.15
CA GLY A 35 9.03 2.50 8.55
C GLY A 35 7.58 2.91 8.28
N GLU A 36 7.44 3.98 7.50
CA GLU A 36 6.18 4.45 6.96
C GLU A 36 6.17 4.52 5.44
N VAL A 37 4.98 4.41 4.85
CA VAL A 37 4.76 4.67 3.42
C VAL A 37 3.58 5.61 3.24
N VAL A 38 3.72 6.54 2.31
CA VAL A 38 2.61 7.34 1.80
C VAL A 38 2.19 6.75 0.46
N THR A 39 0.96 6.25 0.37
CA THR A 39 0.40 5.71 -0.87
C THR A 39 -0.56 6.72 -1.49
N PRO A 40 -0.59 6.85 -2.83
CA PRO A 40 -1.63 7.61 -3.49
C PRO A 40 -3.00 6.98 -3.19
N PRO A 41 -4.07 7.78 -3.20
CA PRO A 41 -5.41 7.25 -3.02
C PRO A 41 -5.72 6.15 -4.04
N GLY A 42 -6.48 5.15 -3.61
CA GLY A 42 -6.90 4.05 -4.49
C GLY A 42 -5.79 3.06 -4.85
N LEU A 43 -4.58 3.19 -4.29
CA LEU A 43 -3.58 2.13 -4.38
C LEU A 43 -4.06 0.92 -3.56
N ARG A 44 -4.23 -0.22 -4.23
CA ARG A 44 -4.40 -1.50 -3.55
C ARG A 44 -3.04 -2.07 -3.21
N LEU A 45 -2.75 -2.18 -1.92
CA LEU A 45 -1.55 -2.83 -1.41
C LEU A 45 -1.58 -4.33 -1.71
N GLU A 46 -0.52 -4.88 -2.29
CA GLU A 46 -0.40 -6.31 -2.59
C GLU A 46 0.72 -6.97 -1.75
N VAL A 47 1.91 -6.37 -1.71
CA VAL A 47 3.04 -6.97 -0.99
C VAL A 47 4.03 -5.92 -0.48
N ILE A 48 4.68 -6.20 0.65
CA ILE A 48 5.82 -5.44 1.18
C ILE A 48 7.00 -6.39 1.27
N VAL A 49 8.09 -6.06 0.58
CA VAL A 49 9.33 -6.84 0.57
C VAL A 49 10.52 -5.88 0.54
N ASP A 50 11.60 -6.26 1.22
CA ASP A 50 12.84 -5.49 1.34
C ASP A 50 12.59 -4.08 1.90
N ASP A 51 12.73 -3.06 1.06
CA ASP A 51 12.59 -1.64 1.38
C ASP A 51 11.40 -0.98 0.66
N ALA A 52 10.48 -1.79 0.13
CA ALA A 52 9.44 -1.30 -0.75
C ALA A 52 8.09 -1.99 -0.58
N LEU A 53 7.08 -1.20 -0.92
CA LEU A 53 5.69 -1.57 -1.00
C LEU A 53 5.28 -1.62 -2.46
N TRP A 54 4.60 -2.69 -2.85
CA TRP A 54 4.08 -2.89 -4.19
C TRP A 54 2.55 -2.92 -4.16
N GLY A 55 1.94 -2.28 -5.14
CA GLY A 55 0.49 -2.23 -5.24
C GLY A 55 0.01 -2.00 -6.66
N VAL A 56 -1.28 -2.23 -6.85
CA VAL A 56 -2.00 -1.94 -8.09
C VAL A 56 -2.72 -0.61 -7.94
N HIS A 57 -2.45 0.32 -8.85
CA HIS A 57 -3.18 1.57 -8.96
C HIS A 57 -4.01 1.55 -10.23
N ARG A 58 -5.31 1.84 -10.09
CA ARG A 58 -6.22 2.04 -11.21
C ARG A 58 -6.48 3.53 -11.39
N ASP A 59 -6.24 4.05 -12.58
CA ASP A 59 -6.50 5.46 -12.89
C ASP A 59 -7.96 5.71 -13.30
N ALA A 60 -8.28 6.99 -13.58
CA ALA A 60 -9.61 7.44 -13.98
C ALA A 60 -10.08 6.87 -15.33
N PHE A 61 -9.17 6.34 -16.17
CA PHE A 61 -9.51 5.63 -17.40
C PHE A 61 -9.71 4.13 -17.17
N GLY A 62 -9.59 3.70 -15.91
CA GLY A 62 -9.73 2.32 -15.50
C GLY A 62 -8.51 1.46 -15.80
N VAL A 63 -7.36 2.05 -16.15
CA VAL A 63 -6.13 1.32 -16.47
C VAL A 63 -5.41 0.92 -15.19
N GLU A 64 -5.07 -0.36 -15.07
CA GLU A 64 -4.32 -0.90 -13.93
C GLU A 64 -2.81 -0.85 -14.17
N THR A 65 -2.07 -0.36 -13.17
CA THR A 65 -0.60 -0.27 -13.21
C THR A 65 0.00 -0.79 -11.92
N ILE A 66 1.13 -1.49 -12.01
CA ILE A 66 1.93 -1.88 -10.85
C ILE A 66 2.80 -0.67 -10.45
N ARG A 67 2.73 -0.29 -9.18
CA ARG A 67 3.54 0.78 -8.60
C ARG A 67 4.39 0.27 -7.44
N ARG A 68 5.64 0.74 -7.39
CA ARG A 68 6.58 0.54 -6.28
C ARG A 68 6.70 1.83 -5.49
N HIS A 69 6.49 1.75 -4.18
CA HIS A 69 6.67 2.85 -3.23
C HIS A 69 7.78 2.47 -2.25
N ARG A 70 8.74 3.37 -2.07
CA ARG A 70 9.86 3.16 -1.13
C ARG A 70 9.39 3.41 0.30
N LEU A 71 9.81 2.56 1.23
CA LEU A 71 9.66 2.80 2.67
C LEU A 71 10.55 3.96 3.11
N VAL A 72 9.96 4.90 3.84
CA VAL A 72 10.68 6.01 4.48
C VAL A 72 10.80 5.71 5.96
N ARG A 73 11.97 5.97 6.55
CA ARG A 73 12.27 5.76 7.98
C ARG A 73 12.24 7.09 8.71
#